data_AF-A0A453PAN9-F1
#
_entry.id   AF-A0A453PAN9-F1
#
_cell.length_a   1.000
_cell.length_b   1.000
_cell.length_c   1.000
_cell.angle_alpha   90.00
_cell.angle_beta   90.00
_cell.angle_gamma   90.00
#
_symmetry.space_group_name_H-M   'P 1'
#
loop_
_entity.id
_entity.type
_entity.pdbx_description
1 polymer ?
#
loop_
_entity_poly.entity_id
_entity_poly.type
_entity_poly.pdbx_seq_one_letter_code
_entity_poly.pdbx_strand_id
1 'polypeptide(L)'
;HETRKPTHPPAAPAAPLFPSKLAIRLGAAIHMACAAGSARKASAVLYHYPCPDGAFAALAAHLYFSAAALPVRFFPNTVYDPIRSDGLPFDEIEDVYLLDFVGPPGFVADIAPKVQSVTILDHHKTAMESLCGSATLGENVNKVIDMQRSGATIAFDYFRNKLLTEASTSRNHGSGNSVTEMKYLPENKLEMVHKLFKFIEDGDLWRWTIPNSKAFSSGLKDLNIEFNVNSNGKLFDQLLELDPEQVISRGQVTLSQKQTLIDDCLEKSFEIALGCGQFGNCLAVNADAISMLRSELGNQLANKSRNSNLRAIGAVVYKVPELNNDEMLKISLRSLEQEDTTSISQEFGGGGHRNASSFLLSVAEFERWKVGAEPSNAETA
;
A
#
# COMPACT_ATOMS: atom_id res chain seq x y z
N HIS A 1 28.67 49.84 -28.34
CA HIS A 1 27.23 49.52 -28.27
C HIS A 1 27.08 48.25 -27.45
N GLU A 2 27.00 48.39 -26.13
CA GLU A 2 26.74 47.29 -25.20
C GLU A 2 25.25 47.29 -24.87
N THR A 3 24.57 46.18 -25.13
CA THR A 3 23.17 45.96 -24.72
C THR A 3 23.13 44.96 -23.57
N ARG A 4 22.78 45.45 -22.38
CA ARG A 4 22.55 44.69 -21.16
C ARG A 4 21.38 43.72 -21.33
N LYS A 5 21.59 42.45 -20.99
CA LYS A 5 20.52 41.49 -20.69
C LYS A 5 19.87 41.83 -19.34
N PRO A 6 18.54 41.75 -19.19
CA PRO A 6 17.91 41.81 -17.88
C PRO A 6 18.02 40.43 -17.19
N THR A 7 18.61 40.43 -16.00
CA THR A 7 18.67 39.29 -15.08
C THR A 7 17.40 39.28 -14.22
N HIS A 8 16.58 38.24 -14.32
CA HIS A 8 15.51 37.97 -13.35
C HIS A 8 16.09 37.27 -12.11
N PRO A 9 15.70 37.67 -10.89
CA PRO A 9 16.11 36.98 -9.67
C PRO A 9 15.38 35.64 -9.50
N PRO A 10 15.99 34.64 -8.85
CA PRO A 10 15.33 33.36 -8.57
C PRO A 10 14.18 33.54 -7.59
N ALA A 11 13.06 32.86 -7.87
CA ALA A 11 11.88 32.82 -7.01
C ALA A 11 12.23 32.18 -5.66
N ALA A 12 11.91 32.87 -4.57
CA ALA A 12 12.03 32.36 -3.21
C ALA A 12 11.01 31.22 -2.97
N PRO A 13 11.34 30.22 -2.12
CA PRO A 13 10.41 29.16 -1.79
C PRO A 13 9.24 29.71 -0.96
N ALA A 14 8.03 29.32 -1.33
CA ALA A 14 6.81 29.69 -0.61
C ALA A 14 6.83 29.09 0.80
N ALA A 15 6.74 29.95 1.81
CA ALA A 15 6.56 29.55 3.20
C ALA A 15 5.14 28.99 3.43
N PRO A 16 4.96 27.98 4.30
CA PRO A 16 3.62 27.49 4.64
C PRO A 16 2.92 28.49 5.57
N LEU A 17 1.77 29.00 5.11
CA LEU A 17 0.81 29.75 5.91
C LEU A 17 -0.09 28.76 6.67
N PHE A 18 0.21 28.51 7.94
CA PHE A 18 -0.74 27.92 8.89
C PHE A 18 -1.21 29.00 9.87
N PRO A 19 -2.52 29.26 10.00
CA PRO A 19 -3.01 30.06 11.11
C PRO A 19 -2.95 29.23 12.40
N SER A 20 -2.12 29.68 13.33
CA SER A 20 -2.10 29.23 14.72
C SER A 20 -3.41 29.57 15.43
N LYS A 21 -4.08 28.55 16.00
CA LYS A 21 -4.76 28.57 17.33
C LYS A 21 -5.68 27.35 17.47
N LEU A 22 -5.20 26.29 18.12
CA LEU A 22 -5.82 25.67 19.31
C LEU A 22 -4.91 24.50 19.75
N ALA A 23 -3.85 24.82 20.49
CA ALA A 23 -2.99 23.81 21.09
C ALA A 23 -3.74 23.18 22.28
N ILE A 24 -4.33 22.01 22.08
CA ILE A 24 -4.70 21.14 23.21
C ILE A 24 -3.40 20.52 23.71
N ARG A 25 -2.91 21.03 24.83
CA ARG A 25 -1.76 20.45 25.54
C ARG A 25 -2.16 19.07 26.07
N LEU A 26 -1.77 18.00 25.39
CA LEU A 26 -1.61 16.69 26.01
C LEU A 26 -0.14 16.56 26.45
N GLY A 27 0.20 17.29 27.50
CA GLY A 27 1.52 17.26 28.13
C GLY A 27 1.59 16.14 29.15
N ALA A 28 2.52 15.22 28.91
CA ALA A 28 3.27 14.38 29.84
C ALA A 28 2.78 14.26 31.30
N ALA A 29 2.46 13.03 31.69
CA ALA A 29 2.68 12.55 33.06
C ALA A 29 3.45 11.22 32.97
N ILE A 30 4.77 11.29 33.11
CA ILE A 30 5.67 10.16 33.37
C ILE A 30 6.24 10.38 34.79
N HIS A 31 6.32 9.29 35.57
CA HIS A 31 6.77 9.12 36.96
C HIS A 31 5.68 9.37 38.01
N MET A 32 5.38 8.48 38.97
CA MET A 32 6.07 7.28 39.44
C MET A 32 5.08 6.44 40.27
N ALA A 33 5.06 5.12 40.07
CA ALA A 33 4.66 4.16 41.11
C ALA A 33 5.33 2.82 40.82
N CYS A 34 6.48 2.58 41.45
CA CYS A 34 7.04 1.24 41.59
C CYS A 34 6.10 0.43 42.48
N ALA A 35 5.38 -0.51 41.89
CA ALA A 35 4.93 -1.71 42.56
C ALA A 35 5.53 -2.88 41.78
N ALA A 36 6.20 -3.79 42.47
CA ALA A 36 6.73 -5.04 41.91
C ALA A 36 5.56 -5.96 41.52
N GLY A 37 4.89 -5.62 40.42
CA GLY A 37 4.17 -6.55 39.55
C GLY A 37 4.99 -6.64 38.26
N SER A 38 5.03 -7.81 37.64
CA SER A 38 5.57 -7.97 36.28
C SER A 38 5.11 -6.79 35.42
N ALA A 39 6.04 -6.02 34.84
CA ALA A 39 5.68 -4.97 33.89
C ALA A 39 4.80 -5.60 32.82
N ARG A 40 3.63 -5.00 32.55
CA ARG A 40 2.71 -5.54 31.54
C ARG A 40 3.42 -5.52 30.19
N LYS A 41 3.53 -6.68 29.55
CA LYS A 41 4.12 -6.79 28.22
C LYS A 41 3.27 -5.99 27.22
N ALA A 42 3.90 -5.49 26.17
CA ALA A 42 3.21 -4.75 25.11
C ALA A 42 2.63 -5.70 24.05
N SER A 43 1.63 -5.25 23.29
CA SER A 43 1.32 -5.89 22.01
C SER A 43 2.28 -5.39 20.92
N ALA A 44 2.63 -6.25 19.97
CA ALA A 44 3.37 -5.90 18.76
C ALA A 44 2.40 -5.79 17.58
N VAL A 45 2.47 -4.69 16.83
CA VAL A 45 1.72 -4.47 15.59
C VAL A 45 2.71 -4.37 14.44
N LEU A 46 2.78 -5.41 13.62
CA LEU A 46 3.55 -5.42 12.38
C LEU A 46 2.61 -5.05 11.24
N TYR A 47 2.99 -4.10 10.40
CA TYR A 47 2.15 -3.63 9.30
C TYR A 47 2.94 -3.45 8.00
N HIS A 48 2.27 -3.62 6.87
CA HIS A 48 2.90 -3.45 5.57
C HIS A 48 3.30 -1.99 5.28
N TYR A 49 4.56 -1.79 4.91
CA TYR A 49 5.15 -0.49 4.60
C TYR A 49 5.93 -0.57 3.27
N PRO A 50 5.93 0.47 2.43
CA PRO A 50 5.33 1.81 2.58
C PRO A 50 3.95 1.97 1.94
N CYS A 51 2.98 1.10 2.28
CA CYS A 51 1.64 1.15 1.71
C CYS A 51 0.67 2.01 2.56
N PRO A 52 -0.19 2.85 1.95
CA PRO A 52 -1.30 3.50 2.65
C PRO A 52 -2.24 2.51 3.36
N ASP A 53 -2.48 1.34 2.78
CA ASP A 53 -3.38 0.34 3.36
C ASP A 53 -2.84 -0.21 4.69
N GLY A 54 -1.61 -0.71 4.70
CA GLY A 54 -0.90 -1.07 5.94
C GLY A 54 -0.77 0.08 6.95
N ALA A 55 -0.54 1.33 6.52
CA ALA A 55 -0.47 2.48 7.42
C ALA A 55 -1.83 2.79 8.09
N PHE A 56 -2.94 2.70 7.34
CA PHE A 56 -4.28 2.86 7.90
C PHE A 56 -4.71 1.65 8.74
N ALA A 57 -4.23 0.44 8.43
CA ALA A 57 -4.42 -0.72 9.30
C ALA A 57 -3.72 -0.51 10.65
N ALA A 58 -2.48 0.00 10.65
CA ALA A 58 -1.77 0.40 11.86
C ALA A 58 -2.49 1.53 12.61
N LEU A 59 -3.10 2.49 11.91
CA LEU A 59 -3.93 3.52 12.53
C LEU A 59 -5.14 2.92 13.27
N ALA A 60 -5.81 1.92 12.69
CA ALA A 60 -6.90 1.23 13.36
C ALA A 60 -6.45 0.57 14.68
N ALA A 61 -5.30 -0.11 14.67
CA ALA A 61 -4.71 -0.65 15.88
C ALA A 61 -4.38 0.47 16.90
N HIS A 62 -3.77 1.57 16.46
CA HIS A 62 -3.44 2.72 17.30
C HIS A 62 -4.66 3.29 18.02
N LEU A 63 -5.80 3.41 17.32
CA LEU A 63 -7.06 3.86 17.92
C LEU A 63 -7.55 2.91 19.02
N TYR A 64 -7.49 1.60 18.81
CA TYR A 64 -7.86 0.61 19.82
C TYR A 64 -6.95 0.66 21.04
N PHE A 65 -5.64 0.58 20.86
CA PHE A 65 -4.68 0.55 21.98
C PHE A 65 -4.72 1.85 22.78
N SER A 66 -4.96 2.99 22.12
CA SER A 66 -5.15 4.28 22.79
C SER A 66 -6.45 4.31 23.59
N ALA A 67 -7.57 3.84 23.03
CA ALA A 67 -8.87 3.80 23.71
C ALA A 67 -8.90 2.82 24.89
N ALA A 68 -8.18 1.69 24.78
CA ALA A 68 -8.05 0.68 25.81
C ALA A 68 -6.96 1.00 26.86
N ALA A 69 -6.17 2.06 26.65
CA ALA A 69 -5.00 2.42 27.46
C ALA A 69 -4.00 1.25 27.63
N LEU A 70 -3.74 0.54 26.53
CA LEU A 70 -2.87 -0.63 26.48
C LEU A 70 -1.53 -0.32 25.81
N PRO A 71 -0.40 -0.85 26.31
CA PRO A 71 0.91 -0.64 25.70
C PRO A 71 1.01 -1.38 24.35
N VAL A 72 1.51 -0.69 23.33
CA VAL A 72 1.69 -1.23 21.98
C VAL A 72 3.01 -0.75 21.37
N ARG A 73 3.64 -1.61 20.56
CA ARG A 73 4.79 -1.29 19.72
C ARG A 73 4.48 -1.54 18.26
N PHE A 74 4.86 -0.61 17.40
CA PHE A 74 4.61 -0.69 15.97
C PHE A 74 5.89 -1.01 15.21
N PHE A 75 5.76 -1.87 14.20
CA PHE A 75 6.86 -2.41 13.43
C PHE A 75 6.53 -2.31 11.94
N PRO A 76 6.99 -1.25 11.24
CA PRO A 76 6.82 -1.12 9.81
C PRO A 76 7.61 -2.21 9.08
N ASN A 77 6.94 -3.00 8.26
CA ASN A 77 7.54 -4.13 7.56
C ASN A 77 7.64 -3.86 6.05
N THR A 78 8.87 -3.86 5.52
CA THR A 78 9.11 -3.73 4.08
C THR A 78 9.10 -5.10 3.38
N VAL A 79 8.94 -5.12 2.05
CA VAL A 79 9.11 -6.34 1.25
C VAL A 79 10.59 -6.69 1.03
N TYR A 80 11.46 -5.68 0.91
CA TYR A 80 12.87 -5.87 0.55
C TYR A 80 13.77 -6.20 1.74
N ASP A 81 13.38 -5.77 2.93
CA ASP A 81 14.00 -6.09 4.21
C ASP A 81 12.89 -6.43 5.22
N PRO A 82 12.30 -7.63 5.11
CA PRO A 82 11.19 -8.04 5.96
C PRO A 82 11.70 -8.35 7.37
N ILE A 83 10.86 -8.05 8.37
CA ILE A 83 11.11 -8.35 9.76
C ILE A 83 11.29 -9.85 9.94
N ARG A 84 12.38 -10.20 10.60
CA ARG A 84 12.73 -11.57 10.97
C ARG A 84 12.26 -11.84 12.38
N SER A 85 11.97 -13.11 12.68
CA SER A 85 11.44 -13.50 13.99
C SER A 85 12.42 -13.18 15.14
N ASP A 86 13.73 -13.27 14.90
CA ASP A 86 14.80 -12.90 15.85
C ASP A 86 14.90 -11.38 16.11
N GLY A 87 14.29 -10.55 15.28
CA GLY A 87 14.21 -9.10 15.48
C GLY A 87 13.10 -8.65 16.44
N LEU A 88 12.25 -9.57 16.92
CA LEU A 88 11.14 -9.25 17.81
C LEU A 88 11.50 -9.43 19.29
N PRO A 89 11.18 -8.45 20.17
CA PRO A 89 11.52 -8.52 21.58
C PRO A 89 10.51 -9.38 22.37
N PHE A 90 10.54 -10.70 22.21
CA PHE A 90 9.57 -11.65 22.83
C PHE A 90 9.50 -11.58 24.37
N ASP A 91 10.57 -11.13 25.02
CA ASP A 91 10.56 -10.90 26.47
C ASP A 91 9.70 -9.69 26.87
N GLU A 92 9.43 -8.79 25.93
CA GLU A 92 8.72 -7.52 26.16
C GLU A 92 7.33 -7.48 25.50
N ILE A 93 6.97 -8.49 24.69
CA ILE A 93 5.67 -8.57 24.00
C ILE A 93 4.84 -9.81 24.38
N GLU A 94 3.52 -9.65 24.38
CA GLU A 94 2.56 -10.73 24.69
C GLU A 94 1.75 -11.17 23.47
N ASP A 95 1.23 -10.22 22.68
CA ASP A 95 0.41 -10.49 21.50
C ASP A 95 1.06 -9.91 20.25
N VAL A 96 0.86 -10.57 19.11
CA VAL A 96 1.33 -10.09 17.80
C VAL A 96 0.15 -9.92 16.85
N TYR A 97 0.05 -8.74 16.24
CA TYR A 97 -0.89 -8.42 15.18
C TYR A 97 -0.12 -8.23 13.88
N LEU A 98 -0.46 -8.99 12.84
CA LEU A 98 0.06 -8.86 11.49
C LEU A 98 -1.01 -8.22 10.62
N LEU A 99 -0.76 -7.01 10.14
CA LEU A 99 -1.74 -6.16 9.45
C LEU A 99 -1.31 -5.92 8.00
N ASP A 100 -2.20 -6.24 7.06
CA ASP A 100 -1.92 -6.16 5.61
C ASP A 100 -0.71 -7.02 5.20
N PHE A 101 -0.43 -8.08 5.99
CA PHE A 101 0.79 -8.87 5.90
C PHE A 101 0.70 -10.17 6.71
N VAL A 102 1.37 -11.25 6.26
CA VAL A 102 1.52 -12.52 6.99
C VAL A 102 2.97 -12.85 7.36
N GLY A 103 3.95 -12.27 6.68
CA GLY A 103 5.34 -12.73 6.78
C GLY A 103 5.79 -13.64 5.65
N PRO A 104 7.12 -13.84 5.51
CA PRO A 104 7.66 -14.88 4.64
C PRO A 104 7.21 -16.28 5.12
N PRO A 105 7.30 -17.31 4.26
CA PRO A 105 6.99 -18.68 4.64
C PRO A 105 7.74 -19.10 5.92
N GLY A 106 7.02 -19.69 6.88
CA GLY A 106 7.56 -20.10 8.18
C GLY A 106 7.49 -19.05 9.28
N PHE A 107 7.35 -17.76 8.95
CA PHE A 107 7.37 -16.67 9.93
C PHE A 107 6.33 -16.83 11.05
N VAL A 108 5.06 -17.11 10.70
CA VAL A 108 3.98 -17.31 11.69
C VAL A 108 4.26 -18.51 12.60
N ALA A 109 4.78 -19.60 12.04
CA ALA A 109 5.13 -20.81 12.80
C ALA A 109 6.28 -20.56 13.77
N ASP A 110 7.22 -19.67 13.42
CA ASP A 110 8.36 -19.31 14.26
C ASP A 110 8.01 -18.39 15.43
N ILE A 111 6.99 -17.53 15.27
CA ILE A 111 6.60 -16.56 16.31
C ILE A 111 5.49 -17.11 17.22
N ALA A 112 4.58 -17.93 16.71
CA ALA A 112 3.40 -18.39 17.46
C ALA A 112 3.75 -19.08 18.79
N PRO A 113 4.78 -19.95 18.90
CA PRO A 113 5.15 -20.58 20.17
C PRO A 113 5.75 -19.62 21.21
N LYS A 114 6.10 -18.38 20.82
CA LYS A 114 6.84 -17.42 21.65
C LYS A 114 5.94 -16.34 22.25
N VAL A 115 4.66 -16.30 21.86
CA VAL A 115 3.69 -15.25 22.21
C VAL A 115 2.36 -15.86 22.62
N GLN A 116 1.55 -15.10 23.35
CA GLN A 116 0.23 -15.53 23.82
C GLN A 116 -0.74 -15.69 22.64
N SER A 117 -0.74 -14.76 21.69
CA SER A 117 -1.57 -14.86 20.50
C SER A 117 -0.93 -14.21 19.27
N VAL A 118 -1.28 -14.73 18.10
CA VAL A 118 -1.00 -14.11 16.81
C VAL A 118 -2.33 -13.84 16.12
N THR A 119 -2.58 -12.61 15.69
CA THR A 119 -3.77 -12.22 14.92
C THR A 119 -3.34 -11.71 13.56
N ILE A 120 -3.88 -12.30 12.50
CA ILE A 120 -3.57 -11.96 11.11
C ILE A 120 -4.79 -11.30 10.48
N LEU A 121 -4.65 -10.06 10.02
CA LEU A 121 -5.67 -9.29 9.32
C LEU A 121 -5.14 -8.95 7.93
N ASP A 122 -5.57 -9.69 6.90
CA ASP A 122 -4.98 -9.59 5.57
C ASP A 122 -6.03 -9.82 4.46
N HIS A 123 -5.70 -9.39 3.25
CA HIS A 123 -6.51 -9.51 2.03
C HIS A 123 -5.69 -10.03 0.84
N HIS A 124 -4.40 -10.35 1.03
CA HIS A 124 -3.55 -10.86 -0.04
C HIS A 124 -3.84 -12.33 -0.38
N LYS A 125 -3.75 -12.68 -1.67
CA LYS A 125 -3.87 -14.07 -2.12
C LYS A 125 -2.76 -14.96 -1.53
N THR A 126 -1.54 -14.43 -1.43
CA THR A 126 -0.38 -15.10 -0.85
C THR A 126 -0.60 -15.45 0.63
N ALA A 127 -1.33 -14.62 1.37
CA ALA A 127 -1.74 -14.89 2.74
C ALA A 127 -2.66 -16.13 2.80
N MET A 128 -3.66 -16.18 1.92
CA MET A 128 -4.57 -17.31 1.82
C MET A 128 -3.83 -18.62 1.48
N GLU A 129 -2.93 -18.58 0.50
CA GLU A 129 -2.13 -19.74 0.09
C GLU A 129 -1.20 -20.22 1.23
N SER A 130 -0.54 -19.28 1.92
CA SER A 130 0.37 -19.59 3.03
C SER A 130 -0.34 -20.15 4.26
N LEU A 131 -1.57 -19.70 4.53
CA LEU A 131 -2.34 -20.07 5.73
C LEU A 131 -3.33 -21.23 5.52
N CYS A 132 -3.50 -21.70 4.28
CA CYS A 132 -4.30 -22.88 3.92
C CYS A 132 -3.47 -24.16 3.72
N GLY A 133 -2.14 -24.10 3.86
CA GLY A 133 -1.27 -25.27 3.81
C GLY A 133 -1.54 -26.28 4.94
N SER A 134 -1.17 -27.56 4.71
CA SER A 134 -1.40 -28.71 5.60
C SER A 134 -0.75 -28.64 7.00
N ALA A 135 -0.04 -27.57 7.34
CA ALA A 135 0.51 -27.37 8.67
C ALA A 135 -0.57 -26.74 9.57
N THR A 136 -0.98 -27.46 10.61
CA THR A 136 -1.80 -26.88 11.67
C THR A 136 -1.01 -25.73 12.31
N LEU A 137 -1.44 -24.49 12.05
CA LEU A 137 -0.99 -23.35 12.84
C LEU A 137 -1.38 -23.59 14.31
N GLY A 138 -0.60 -23.06 15.25
CA GLY A 138 -0.90 -23.21 16.68
C GLY A 138 -2.30 -22.72 17.03
N GLU A 139 -2.90 -23.28 18.08
CA GLU A 139 -4.27 -22.91 18.54
C GLU A 139 -4.39 -21.41 18.92
N ASN A 140 -3.26 -20.74 19.13
CA ASN A 140 -3.17 -19.32 19.44
C ASN A 140 -3.08 -18.40 18.21
N VAL A 141 -3.27 -18.93 16.99
CA VAL A 141 -3.25 -18.15 15.75
C VAL A 141 -4.67 -17.89 15.24
N ASN A 142 -5.07 -16.63 15.26
CA ASN A 142 -6.33 -16.13 14.73
C ASN A 142 -6.11 -15.49 13.35
N LYS A 143 -7.02 -15.71 12.39
CA LYS A 143 -6.92 -15.13 11.05
C LYS A 143 -8.26 -14.58 10.56
N VAL A 144 -8.22 -13.37 9.99
CA VAL A 144 -9.30 -12.75 9.25
C VAL A 144 -8.76 -12.42 7.86
N ILE A 145 -9.12 -13.26 6.89
CA ILE A 145 -8.72 -13.09 5.49
C ILE A 145 -9.95 -12.72 4.67
N ASP A 146 -9.93 -11.55 4.06
CA ASP A 146 -11.07 -11.05 3.28
C ASP A 146 -10.61 -10.35 1.99
N MET A 147 -10.67 -11.09 0.89
CA MET A 147 -10.27 -10.61 -0.45
C MET A 147 -11.18 -9.49 -1.01
N GLN A 148 -12.29 -9.16 -0.33
CA GLN A 148 -13.24 -8.12 -0.76
C GLN A 148 -13.07 -6.79 -0.02
N ARG A 149 -12.15 -6.73 0.94
CA ARG A 149 -11.82 -5.54 1.72
C ARG A 149 -10.30 -5.33 1.69
N SER A 150 -9.87 -4.14 2.06
CA SER A 150 -8.44 -3.86 2.22
C SER A 150 -8.01 -4.16 3.67
N GLY A 151 -6.72 -4.36 3.91
CA GLY A 151 -6.17 -4.55 5.25
C GLY A 151 -6.57 -3.44 6.22
N ALA A 152 -6.65 -2.18 5.75
CA ALA A 152 -7.12 -1.05 6.56
C ALA A 152 -8.55 -1.24 7.09
N THR A 153 -9.51 -1.58 6.23
CA THR A 153 -10.92 -1.70 6.65
C THR A 153 -11.18 -2.98 7.43
N ILE A 154 -10.47 -4.06 7.13
CA ILE A 154 -10.47 -5.28 7.96
C ILE A 154 -10.00 -4.94 9.38
N ALA A 155 -8.86 -4.24 9.51
CA ALA A 155 -8.33 -3.83 10.80
C ALA A 155 -9.27 -2.88 11.55
N PHE A 156 -9.86 -1.91 10.86
CA PHE A 156 -10.82 -0.98 11.45
C PHE A 156 -12.01 -1.69 12.11
N ASP A 157 -12.65 -2.61 11.38
CA ASP A 157 -13.80 -3.36 11.90
C ASP A 157 -13.38 -4.31 13.03
N TYR A 158 -12.24 -5.00 12.87
CA TYR A 158 -11.72 -5.92 13.88
C TYR A 158 -11.46 -5.21 15.22
N PHE A 159 -10.67 -4.13 15.20
CA PHE A 159 -10.27 -3.43 16.41
C PHE A 159 -11.43 -2.68 17.08
N ARG A 160 -12.35 -2.14 16.28
CA ARG A 160 -13.60 -1.55 16.79
C ARG A 160 -14.45 -2.60 17.51
N ASN A 161 -14.66 -3.76 16.90
CA ASN A 161 -15.45 -4.83 17.50
C ASN A 161 -14.79 -5.40 18.75
N LYS A 162 -13.45 -5.59 18.72
CA LYS A 162 -12.66 -6.03 19.87
C LYS A 162 -12.87 -5.10 21.07
N LEU A 163 -12.79 -3.78 20.88
CA LEU A 163 -13.05 -2.82 21.96
C LEU A 163 -14.47 -2.95 22.54
N LEU A 164 -15.48 -3.08 21.67
CA LEU A 164 -16.88 -3.18 22.07
C LEU A 164 -17.16 -4.47 22.85
N THR A 165 -16.56 -5.60 22.43
CA THR A 165 -16.68 -6.89 23.12
C THR A 165 -16.01 -6.86 24.49
N GLU A 166 -14.81 -6.28 24.60
CA GLU A 166 -14.08 -6.14 25.87
C GLU A 166 -14.81 -5.21 26.85
N ALA A 167 -15.33 -4.09 26.35
CA ALA A 167 -16.14 -3.16 27.15
C ALA A 167 -17.43 -3.83 27.66
N SER A 168 -18.07 -4.68 26.85
CA SER A 168 -19.29 -5.39 27.24
C SER A 168 -19.03 -6.47 28.29
N THR A 169 -17.95 -7.24 28.14
CA THR A 169 -17.55 -8.27 29.12
C THR A 169 -17.19 -7.64 30.48
N SER A 170 -16.53 -6.48 30.47
CA SER A 170 -16.20 -5.75 31.70
C SER A 170 -17.44 -5.22 32.44
N ARG A 171 -18.52 -4.85 31.73
CA ARG A 171 -19.78 -4.38 32.34
C ARG A 171 -20.57 -5.52 33.00
N ASN A 172 -20.46 -6.75 32.49
CA ASN A 172 -21.18 -7.90 33.04
C ASN A 172 -20.57 -8.43 34.36
N HIS A 173 -19.33 -8.04 34.69
CA HIS A 173 -18.59 -8.54 35.86
C HIS A 173 -18.37 -7.51 37.00
N GLY A 174 -18.83 -6.25 36.87
CA GLY A 174 -18.53 -5.18 37.84
C GLY A 174 -19.71 -4.30 38.22
N SER A 175 -19.95 -4.18 39.53
CA SER A 175 -20.91 -3.28 40.19
C SER A 175 -20.73 -1.81 39.78
N GLY A 176 -21.84 -1.10 39.60
CA GLY A 176 -21.89 0.25 39.05
C GLY A 176 -20.98 1.25 39.75
N ASN A 177 -20.02 1.80 39.01
CA ASN A 177 -19.42 3.11 39.23
C ASN A 177 -18.86 3.63 37.90
N SER A 178 -19.25 4.87 37.55
CA SER A 178 -18.86 5.70 36.41
C SER A 178 -17.80 5.11 35.46
N VAL A 179 -18.24 4.26 34.52
CA VAL A 179 -17.38 3.76 33.44
C VAL A 179 -17.25 4.89 32.42
N THR A 180 -16.07 5.51 32.30
CA THR A 180 -15.73 6.31 31.11
C THR A 180 -15.98 5.44 29.89
N GLU A 181 -16.93 5.85 29.05
CA GLU A 181 -17.28 5.11 27.84
C GLU A 181 -16.03 5.00 26.95
N MET A 182 -15.45 3.79 26.86
CA MET A 182 -14.34 3.51 25.95
C MET A 182 -14.84 3.65 24.51
N LYS A 183 -14.63 4.82 23.92
CA LYS A 183 -14.97 5.08 22.53
C LYS A 183 -13.74 4.87 21.66
N TYR A 184 -13.89 4.02 20.66
CA TYR A 184 -12.86 3.79 19.64
C TYR A 184 -12.48 5.09 18.92
N LEU A 185 -13.48 5.94 18.67
CA LEU A 185 -13.33 7.29 18.13
C LEU A 185 -14.39 8.22 18.77
N PRO A 186 -14.10 9.52 18.93
CA PRO A 186 -15.12 10.52 19.19
C PRO A 186 -16.20 10.50 18.10
N GLU A 187 -17.48 10.63 18.48
CA GLU A 187 -18.61 10.56 17.55
C GLU A 187 -18.49 11.58 16.40
N ASN A 188 -17.98 12.78 16.70
CA ASN A 188 -17.76 13.83 15.70
C ASN A 188 -16.63 13.54 14.70
N LYS A 189 -15.81 12.51 14.93
CA LYS A 189 -14.75 12.07 14.00
C LYS A 189 -15.08 10.77 13.27
N LEU A 190 -16.04 9.99 13.76
CA LEU A 190 -16.30 8.63 13.26
C LEU A 190 -16.63 8.58 11.76
N GLU A 191 -17.53 9.46 11.30
CA GLU A 191 -17.95 9.50 9.89
C GLU A 191 -16.79 9.87 8.97
N MET A 192 -16.02 10.91 9.34
CA MET A 192 -14.86 11.37 8.57
C MET A 192 -13.79 10.28 8.48
N VAL A 193 -13.42 9.66 9.61
CA VAL A 193 -12.41 8.60 9.62
C VAL A 193 -12.91 7.40 8.81
N HIS A 194 -14.17 7.01 8.94
CA HIS A 194 -14.73 5.93 8.12
C HIS A 194 -14.66 6.26 6.61
N LYS A 195 -14.94 7.51 6.21
CA LYS A 195 -14.78 7.98 4.82
C LYS A 195 -13.33 7.83 4.34
N LEU A 196 -12.34 8.19 5.17
CA LEU A 196 -10.91 8.00 4.84
C LEU A 196 -10.58 6.52 4.59
N PHE A 197 -10.97 5.62 5.50
CA PHE A 197 -10.74 4.18 5.35
C PHE A 197 -11.41 3.62 4.07
N LYS A 198 -12.60 4.11 3.71
CA LYS A 198 -13.25 3.72 2.46
C LYS A 198 -12.54 4.23 1.20
N PHE A 199 -11.94 5.42 1.24
CA PHE A 199 -11.10 5.86 0.13
C PHE A 199 -9.82 5.03 -0.02
N ILE A 200 -9.22 4.61 1.10
CA ILE A 200 -8.06 3.69 1.08
C ILE A 200 -8.46 2.36 0.46
N GLU A 201 -9.56 1.74 0.91
CA GLU A 201 -10.07 0.47 0.36
C GLU A 201 -10.38 0.55 -1.14
N ASP A 202 -11.05 1.62 -1.59
CA ASP A 202 -11.43 1.77 -3.00
C ASP A 202 -10.21 1.95 -3.92
N GLY A 203 -9.13 2.56 -3.42
CA GLY A 203 -7.87 2.72 -4.16
C GLY A 203 -6.97 1.48 -4.11
N ASP A 204 -6.87 0.85 -2.95
CA ASP A 204 -6.11 -0.38 -2.73
C ASP A 204 -6.63 -1.53 -3.61
N LEU A 205 -7.96 -1.72 -3.64
CA LEU A 205 -8.62 -2.73 -4.48
C LEU A 205 -8.79 -2.28 -5.94
N TRP A 206 -8.28 -1.10 -6.30
CA TRP A 206 -8.37 -0.51 -7.64
C TRP A 206 -9.81 -0.44 -8.21
N ARG A 207 -10.80 -0.24 -7.33
CA ARG A 207 -12.23 -0.25 -7.67
C ARG A 207 -12.68 1.08 -8.27
N TRP A 208 -12.23 2.18 -7.68
CA TRP A 208 -12.58 3.55 -8.11
C TRP A 208 -14.08 3.80 -8.21
N THR A 209 -14.86 3.18 -7.33
CA THR A 209 -16.33 3.26 -7.30
C THR A 209 -16.84 4.43 -6.47
N ILE A 210 -16.04 4.92 -5.52
CA ILE A 210 -16.41 6.04 -4.67
C ILE A 210 -16.08 7.35 -5.41
N PRO A 211 -17.02 8.31 -5.51
CA PRO A 211 -16.75 9.59 -6.14
C PRO A 211 -15.50 10.27 -5.54
N ASN A 212 -14.62 10.74 -6.42
CA ASN A 212 -13.35 11.39 -6.08
C ASN A 212 -12.29 10.52 -5.38
N SER A 213 -12.46 9.20 -5.26
CA SER A 213 -11.45 8.34 -4.63
C SER A 213 -10.11 8.31 -5.38
N LYS A 214 -10.13 8.34 -6.72
CA LYS A 214 -8.92 8.53 -7.55
C LYS A 214 -8.19 9.84 -7.20
N ALA A 215 -8.95 10.92 -7.05
CA ALA A 215 -8.40 12.22 -6.68
C ALA A 215 -7.84 12.19 -5.26
N PHE A 216 -8.57 11.60 -4.30
CA PHE A 216 -8.06 11.41 -2.95
C PHE A 216 -6.76 10.60 -2.93
N SER A 217 -6.71 9.46 -3.64
CA SER A 217 -5.52 8.61 -3.72
C SER A 217 -4.32 9.36 -4.33
N SER A 218 -4.53 10.12 -5.42
CA SER A 218 -3.48 10.98 -5.97
C SER A 218 -3.03 12.04 -4.97
N GLY A 219 -3.97 12.74 -4.33
CA GLY A 219 -3.67 13.79 -3.37
C GLY A 219 -2.93 13.29 -2.13
N LEU A 220 -3.28 12.10 -1.65
CA LEU A 220 -2.60 11.43 -0.54
C LEU A 220 -1.14 11.11 -0.91
N LYS A 221 -0.92 10.60 -2.12
CA LYS A 221 0.44 10.41 -2.65
C LYS A 221 1.20 11.73 -2.73
N ASP A 222 0.56 12.79 -3.20
CA ASP A 222 1.16 14.12 -3.32
C ASP A 222 1.44 14.80 -1.97
N LEU A 223 0.97 14.24 -0.84
CA LEU A 223 1.36 14.68 0.51
C LEU A 223 2.73 14.15 0.95
N ASN A 224 3.25 13.08 0.31
CA ASN A 224 4.51 12.42 0.68
C ASN A 224 4.62 12.15 2.20
N ILE A 225 3.55 11.63 2.80
CA ILE A 225 3.56 11.22 4.22
C ILE A 225 4.50 10.02 4.37
N GLU A 226 5.45 10.13 5.31
CA GLU A 226 6.30 9.01 5.71
C GLU A 226 5.49 8.05 6.58
N PHE A 227 5.23 6.84 6.07
CA PHE A 227 4.43 5.81 6.75
C PHE A 227 5.24 4.93 7.71
N ASN A 228 6.55 5.12 7.82
CA ASN A 228 7.37 4.48 8.84
C ASN A 228 7.21 5.26 10.15
N VAL A 229 6.49 4.69 11.12
CA VAL A 229 6.25 5.33 12.42
C VAL A 229 7.53 5.59 13.22
N ASN A 230 8.60 4.81 13.01
CA ASN A 230 9.89 5.04 13.65
C ASN A 230 10.59 6.27 13.09
N SER A 231 10.37 6.59 11.81
CA SER A 231 10.86 7.80 11.15
C SER A 231 9.89 8.98 11.32
N ASN A 232 8.59 8.71 11.53
CA ASN A 232 7.52 9.69 11.65
C ASN A 232 6.66 9.45 12.89
N GLY A 233 7.09 10.00 14.03
CA GLY A 233 6.35 9.90 15.29
C GLY A 233 4.99 10.61 15.32
N LYS A 234 4.63 11.36 14.27
CA LYS A 234 3.33 12.03 14.11
C LYS A 234 2.42 11.35 13.09
N LEU A 235 2.80 10.17 12.59
CA LEU A 235 2.09 9.47 11.53
C LEU A 235 0.58 9.37 11.80
N PHE A 236 0.19 8.83 12.95
CA PHE A 236 -1.22 8.61 13.24
C PHE A 236 -2.01 9.92 13.41
N ASP A 237 -1.41 10.94 14.02
CA ASP A 237 -2.01 12.28 14.10
C ASP A 237 -2.24 12.86 12.70
N GLN A 238 -1.23 12.78 11.82
CA GLN A 238 -1.32 13.27 10.44
C GLN A 238 -2.43 12.57 9.66
N LEU A 239 -2.55 11.24 9.79
CA LEU A 239 -3.60 10.48 9.12
C LEU A 239 -5.00 10.83 9.65
N LEU A 240 -5.15 11.05 10.96
CA LEU A 240 -6.41 11.45 11.59
C LEU A 240 -6.81 12.91 11.33
N GLU A 241 -5.86 13.75 10.95
CA GLU A 241 -6.06 15.17 10.62
C GLU A 241 -6.26 15.42 9.13
N LEU A 242 -6.24 14.37 8.30
CA LEU A 242 -6.54 14.52 6.87
C LEU A 242 -7.95 15.09 6.67
N ASP A 243 -8.02 16.21 5.96
CA ASP A 243 -9.27 16.75 5.42
C ASP A 243 -9.50 16.16 4.02
N PRO A 244 -10.50 15.28 3.83
CA PRO A 244 -10.73 14.63 2.54
C PRO A 244 -10.89 15.61 1.37
N GLU A 245 -11.54 16.76 1.59
CA GLU A 245 -11.84 17.72 0.52
C GLU A 245 -10.56 18.44 0.07
N GLN A 246 -9.66 18.77 1.00
CA GLN A 246 -8.36 19.34 0.65
C GLN A 246 -7.46 18.34 -0.07
N VAL A 247 -7.47 17.07 0.37
CA VAL A 247 -6.71 16.00 -0.28
C VAL A 247 -7.23 15.76 -1.70
N ILE A 248 -8.55 15.71 -1.89
CA ILE A 248 -9.19 15.57 -3.20
C ILE A 248 -8.82 16.74 -4.11
N SER A 249 -8.96 17.99 -3.64
CA SER A 249 -8.65 19.20 -4.41
C SER A 249 -7.20 19.19 -4.91
N ARG A 250 -6.25 18.85 -4.02
CA ARG A 250 -4.84 18.67 -4.40
C ARG A 250 -4.69 17.61 -5.48
N GLY A 251 -5.29 16.45 -5.29
CA GLY A 251 -5.17 15.34 -6.21
C GLY A 251 -5.80 15.60 -7.59
N GLN A 252 -6.88 16.38 -7.67
CA GLN A 252 -7.50 16.77 -8.94
C GLN A 252 -6.53 17.57 -9.82
N VAL A 253 -5.74 18.49 -9.24
CA VAL A 253 -4.74 19.27 -9.97
C VAL A 253 -3.69 18.34 -10.60
N THR A 254 -3.14 17.43 -9.80
CA THR A 254 -2.09 16.53 -10.26
C THR A 254 -2.62 15.45 -11.22
N LEU A 255 -3.85 14.98 -11.03
CA LEU A 255 -4.47 14.02 -11.94
C LEU A 255 -4.60 14.57 -13.35
N SER A 256 -5.00 15.84 -13.50
CA SER A 256 -5.11 16.48 -14.82
C SER A 256 -3.75 16.50 -15.54
N GLN A 257 -2.68 16.88 -14.82
CA GLN A 257 -1.31 16.86 -15.37
C GLN A 257 -0.83 15.45 -15.72
N LYS A 258 -1.07 14.48 -14.83
CA LYS A 258 -0.73 13.06 -15.04
C LYS A 258 -1.49 12.51 -16.26
N GLN A 259 -2.74 12.91 -16.47
CA GLN A 259 -3.55 12.45 -17.60
C GLN A 259 -2.99 12.97 -18.92
N THR A 260 -2.58 14.23 -19.03
CA THR A 260 -1.93 14.75 -20.24
C THR A 260 -0.68 13.95 -20.60
N LEU A 261 0.16 13.62 -19.61
CA LEU A 261 1.35 12.78 -19.83
C LEU A 261 0.99 11.36 -20.32
N ILE A 262 -0.10 10.79 -19.78
CA ILE A 262 -0.60 9.48 -20.19
C ILE A 262 -1.10 9.54 -21.62
N ASP A 263 -1.92 10.54 -21.98
CA ASP A 263 -2.47 10.71 -23.32
C ASP A 263 -1.34 10.84 -24.36
N ASP A 264 -0.36 11.70 -24.10
CA ASP A 264 0.82 11.88 -24.96
C ASP A 264 1.64 10.59 -25.15
N CYS A 265 1.65 9.73 -24.14
CA CYS A 265 2.33 8.44 -24.20
C CYS A 265 1.49 7.41 -24.97
N LEU A 266 0.18 7.35 -24.72
CA LEU A 266 -0.75 6.44 -25.41
C LEU A 266 -0.76 6.68 -26.94
N GLU A 267 -0.58 7.91 -27.39
CA GLU A 267 -0.47 8.22 -28.83
C GLU A 267 0.77 7.61 -29.50
N LYS A 268 1.79 7.25 -28.72
CA LYS A 268 3.02 6.60 -29.18
C LYS A 268 2.97 5.07 -29.04
N SER A 269 1.82 4.51 -28.68
CA SER A 269 1.66 3.07 -28.55
C SER A 269 1.78 2.35 -29.90
N PHE A 270 2.25 1.11 -29.85
CA PHE A 270 2.46 0.25 -31.01
C PHE A 270 2.07 -1.19 -30.69
N GLU A 271 1.77 -1.98 -31.72
CA GLU A 271 1.41 -3.39 -31.55
C GLU A 271 2.65 -4.26 -31.32
N ILE A 272 2.52 -5.20 -30.37
CA ILE A 272 3.51 -6.26 -30.13
C ILE A 272 2.84 -7.64 -30.21
N ALA A 273 3.60 -8.63 -30.69
CA ALA A 273 3.31 -10.04 -30.57
C ALA A 273 3.96 -10.57 -29.28
N LEU A 274 3.21 -10.61 -28.17
CA LEU A 274 3.71 -11.00 -26.85
C LEU A 274 4.31 -12.41 -26.90
N GLY A 275 5.55 -12.56 -26.42
CA GLY A 275 6.27 -13.83 -26.48
C GLY A 275 6.43 -14.34 -27.91
N CYS A 276 6.78 -13.45 -28.85
CA CYS A 276 6.83 -13.78 -30.28
C CYS A 276 5.51 -14.36 -30.82
N GLY A 277 4.38 -13.91 -30.27
CA GLY A 277 3.03 -14.33 -30.65
C GLY A 277 2.44 -15.47 -29.82
N GLN A 278 3.22 -16.12 -28.96
CA GLN A 278 2.75 -17.20 -28.07
C GLN A 278 1.57 -16.77 -27.20
N PHE A 279 1.54 -15.50 -26.78
CA PHE A 279 0.49 -14.96 -25.90
C PHE A 279 -0.44 -13.99 -26.63
N GLY A 280 -0.47 -14.03 -27.97
CA GLY A 280 -1.26 -13.14 -28.81
C GLY A 280 -0.70 -11.72 -28.89
N ASN A 281 -1.51 -10.81 -29.44
CA ASN A 281 -1.07 -9.44 -29.71
C ASN A 281 -1.73 -8.46 -28.76
N CYS A 282 -0.99 -7.40 -28.38
CA CYS A 282 -1.49 -6.30 -27.57
C CYS A 282 -0.75 -5.00 -27.90
N LEU A 283 -1.22 -3.87 -27.35
CA LEU A 283 -0.47 -2.63 -27.43
C LEU A 283 0.63 -2.55 -26.37
N ALA A 284 1.75 -1.99 -26.77
CA ALA A 284 2.87 -1.62 -25.92
C ALA A 284 3.20 -0.14 -26.05
N VAL A 285 3.90 0.40 -25.06
CA VAL A 285 4.43 1.76 -25.10
C VAL A 285 5.73 1.88 -24.32
N ASN A 286 6.69 2.64 -24.86
CA ASN A 286 7.90 3.03 -24.15
C ASN A 286 7.58 4.21 -23.23
N ALA A 287 7.90 4.07 -21.95
CA ALA A 287 7.43 4.96 -20.89
C ALA A 287 8.52 5.32 -19.87
N ASP A 288 9.80 5.35 -20.28
CA ASP A 288 10.92 5.71 -19.39
C ASP A 288 10.66 6.98 -18.57
N ALA A 289 10.20 8.04 -19.25
CA ALA A 289 9.95 9.35 -18.64
C ALA A 289 8.77 9.36 -17.65
N ILE A 290 7.84 8.40 -17.75
CA ILE A 290 6.61 8.37 -16.94
C ILE A 290 6.37 7.00 -16.28
N SER A 291 7.44 6.24 -16.04
CA SER A 291 7.38 4.88 -15.46
C SER A 291 6.68 4.85 -14.10
N MET A 292 6.68 5.96 -13.35
CA MET A 292 5.93 6.09 -12.11
C MET A 292 4.40 5.99 -12.29
N LEU A 293 3.89 6.22 -13.51
CA LEU A 293 2.48 6.11 -13.90
C LEU A 293 2.12 4.77 -14.56
N ARG A 294 3.04 3.80 -14.63
CA ARG A 294 2.87 2.49 -15.29
C ARG A 294 1.54 1.77 -15.02
N SER A 295 0.96 1.87 -13.82
CA SER A 295 -0.31 1.21 -13.50
C SER A 295 -1.48 1.86 -14.22
N GLU A 296 -1.59 3.20 -14.16
CA GLU A 296 -2.68 3.92 -14.82
C GLU A 296 -2.48 3.90 -16.35
N LEU A 297 -1.26 4.18 -16.81
CA LEU A 297 -0.91 4.08 -18.24
C LEU A 297 -1.20 2.69 -18.79
N GLY A 298 -0.78 1.63 -18.09
CA GLY A 298 -1.00 0.26 -18.53
C GLY A 298 -2.49 -0.10 -18.58
N ASN A 299 -3.29 0.34 -17.60
CA ASN A 299 -4.73 0.10 -17.59
C ASN A 299 -5.46 0.83 -18.74
N GLN A 300 -5.07 2.08 -19.04
CA GLN A 300 -5.63 2.81 -20.19
C GLN A 300 -5.14 2.22 -21.53
N LEU A 301 -3.88 1.78 -21.60
CA LEU A 301 -3.32 1.08 -22.76
C LEU A 301 -4.04 -0.26 -23.02
N ALA A 302 -4.38 -1.00 -21.97
CA ALA A 302 -5.16 -2.23 -22.07
C ALA A 302 -6.57 -1.98 -22.65
N ASN A 303 -7.22 -0.87 -22.26
CA ASN A 303 -8.47 -0.42 -22.86
C ASN A 303 -8.29 -0.06 -24.34
N LYS A 304 -7.25 0.70 -24.69
CA LYS A 304 -6.92 1.06 -26.08
C LYS A 304 -6.68 -0.21 -26.91
N SER A 305 -5.93 -1.17 -26.37
CA SER A 305 -5.63 -2.46 -27.00
C SER A 305 -6.90 -3.26 -27.30
N ARG A 306 -7.81 -3.39 -26.33
CA ARG A 306 -9.12 -4.02 -26.52
C ARG A 306 -9.93 -3.33 -27.62
N ASN A 307 -9.96 -1.99 -27.62
CA ASN A 307 -10.70 -1.21 -28.61
C ASN A 307 -10.09 -1.31 -30.02
N SER A 308 -8.83 -1.73 -30.12
CA SER A 308 -8.14 -2.07 -31.37
C SER A 308 -8.31 -3.54 -31.78
N ASN A 309 -9.22 -4.29 -31.16
CA ASN A 309 -9.44 -5.73 -31.38
C ASN A 309 -8.22 -6.62 -31.07
N LEU A 310 -7.34 -6.15 -30.18
CA LEU A 310 -6.24 -6.94 -29.63
C LEU A 310 -6.62 -7.48 -28.25
N ARG A 311 -5.73 -8.26 -27.63
CA ARG A 311 -5.93 -8.68 -26.23
C ARG A 311 -6.09 -7.45 -25.34
N ALA A 312 -6.88 -7.58 -24.28
CA ALA A 312 -7.14 -6.51 -23.32
C ALA A 312 -5.96 -6.37 -22.32
N ILE A 313 -4.75 -6.33 -22.86
CA ILE A 313 -3.47 -6.19 -22.18
C ILE A 313 -2.80 -4.90 -22.68
N GLY A 314 -2.20 -4.15 -21.76
CA GLY A 314 -1.29 -3.06 -22.06
C GLY A 314 0.09 -3.37 -21.50
N ALA A 315 1.11 -3.31 -22.36
CA ALA A 315 2.51 -3.50 -21.98
C ALA A 315 3.23 -2.14 -21.83
N VAL A 316 3.54 -1.75 -20.59
CA VAL A 316 4.32 -0.54 -20.31
C VAL A 316 5.79 -0.92 -20.18
N VAL A 317 6.63 -0.35 -21.03
CA VAL A 317 8.04 -0.73 -21.20
C VAL A 317 8.92 0.41 -20.74
N TYR A 318 9.84 0.16 -19.81
CA TYR A 318 10.72 1.18 -19.25
C TYR A 318 12.00 0.55 -18.68
N LYS A 319 13.07 1.33 -18.66
CA LYS A 319 14.33 1.01 -17.99
C LYS A 319 14.19 1.12 -16.47
N VAL A 320 14.96 0.31 -15.76
CA VAL A 320 15.03 0.33 -14.28
C VAL A 320 16.44 0.79 -13.90
N PRO A 321 16.64 2.08 -13.57
CA PRO A 321 17.96 2.64 -13.27
C PRO A 321 18.72 1.85 -12.19
N GLU A 322 18.00 1.30 -11.22
CA GLU A 322 18.55 0.53 -10.11
C GLU A 322 19.25 -0.77 -10.55
N LEU A 323 18.97 -1.28 -11.75
CA LEU A 323 19.66 -2.45 -12.30
C LEU A 323 21.06 -2.11 -12.83
N ASN A 324 21.40 -0.83 -13.03
CA ASN A 324 22.64 -0.37 -13.67
C ASN A 324 22.94 -1.12 -14.99
N ASN A 325 21.89 -1.47 -15.74
CA ASN A 325 21.98 -2.18 -17.00
C ASN A 325 21.02 -1.56 -18.02
N ASP A 326 21.57 -0.77 -18.93
CA ASP A 326 20.83 -0.06 -19.98
C ASP A 326 20.28 -0.97 -21.09
N GLU A 327 20.72 -2.23 -21.13
CA GLU A 327 20.26 -3.24 -22.08
C GLU A 327 19.04 -4.02 -21.57
N MET A 328 18.58 -3.75 -20.35
CA MET A 328 17.42 -4.42 -19.75
C MET A 328 16.21 -3.49 -19.64
N LEU A 329 15.07 -4.01 -20.07
CA LEU A 329 13.76 -3.37 -20.00
C LEU A 329 12.88 -4.12 -19.01
N LYS A 330 12.12 -3.36 -18.22
CA LYS A 330 11.01 -3.90 -17.45
C LYS A 330 9.72 -3.78 -18.25
N ILE A 331 9.09 -4.93 -18.46
CA ILE A 331 7.80 -5.04 -19.13
C ILE A 331 6.73 -5.18 -18.05
N SER A 332 5.95 -4.12 -17.84
CA SER A 332 4.86 -4.09 -16.86
C SER A 332 3.53 -4.27 -17.57
N LEU A 333 2.93 -5.45 -17.39
CA LEU A 333 1.63 -5.79 -17.97
C LEU A 333 0.50 -5.33 -17.06
N ARG A 334 -0.54 -4.74 -17.66
CA ARG A 334 -1.85 -4.56 -17.05
C ARG A 334 -2.88 -5.20 -17.95
N SER A 335 -3.90 -5.83 -17.38
CA SER A 335 -5.01 -6.39 -18.15
C SER A 335 -6.36 -5.98 -17.59
N LEU A 336 -7.38 -6.07 -18.44
CA LEU A 336 -8.77 -5.87 -18.05
C LEU A 336 -9.45 -7.21 -17.75
N GLU A 337 -10.59 -7.12 -17.05
CA GLU A 337 -11.53 -8.22 -16.90
C GLU A 337 -10.86 -9.50 -16.34
N GLN A 338 -11.10 -10.65 -16.98
CA GLN A 338 -10.66 -11.96 -16.51
C GLN A 338 -9.30 -12.39 -17.11
N GLU A 339 -8.62 -11.52 -17.88
CA GLU A 339 -7.33 -11.88 -18.46
C GLU A 339 -6.23 -11.95 -17.38
N ASP A 340 -5.62 -13.13 -17.27
CA ASP A 340 -4.49 -13.35 -16.36
C ASP A 340 -3.16 -13.10 -17.08
N THR A 341 -2.36 -12.19 -16.53
CA THR A 341 -1.01 -11.83 -17.02
C THR A 341 0.09 -12.60 -16.31
N THR A 342 -0.20 -13.28 -15.20
CA THR A 342 0.82 -13.96 -14.38
C THR A 342 1.50 -15.08 -15.15
N SER A 343 0.73 -15.90 -15.88
CA SER A 343 1.27 -16.97 -16.74
C SER A 343 2.26 -16.44 -17.78
N ILE A 344 1.99 -15.26 -18.35
CA ILE A 344 2.91 -14.59 -19.29
C ILE A 344 4.18 -14.19 -18.56
N SER A 345 4.06 -13.48 -17.43
CA SER A 345 5.23 -13.00 -16.69
C SER A 345 6.11 -14.13 -16.16
N GLN A 346 5.52 -15.25 -15.74
CA GLN A 346 6.22 -16.41 -15.19
C GLN A 346 7.09 -17.12 -16.24
N GLU A 347 6.65 -17.16 -17.50
CA GLU A 347 7.45 -17.68 -18.62
C GLU A 347 8.79 -16.93 -18.77
N PHE A 348 8.80 -15.64 -18.44
CA PHE A 348 9.99 -14.79 -18.50
C PHE A 348 10.63 -14.54 -17.13
N GLY A 349 10.40 -15.45 -16.16
CA GLY A 349 11.00 -15.38 -14.82
C GLY A 349 10.49 -14.24 -13.94
N GLY A 350 9.38 -13.59 -14.33
CA GLY A 350 8.71 -12.55 -13.57
C GLY A 350 7.54 -13.06 -12.75
N GLY A 351 6.67 -12.13 -12.36
CA GLY A 351 5.48 -12.44 -11.56
C GLY A 351 4.63 -11.22 -11.25
N GLY A 352 3.62 -11.41 -10.40
CA GLY A 352 2.73 -10.38 -9.91
C GLY A 352 1.33 -10.90 -9.62
N HIS A 353 0.34 -10.03 -9.77
CA HIS A 353 -1.06 -10.37 -9.63
C HIS A 353 -1.70 -10.61 -10.99
N ARG A 354 -2.86 -11.28 -10.98
CA ARG A 354 -3.64 -11.63 -12.17
C ARG A 354 -3.69 -10.50 -13.21
N ASN A 355 -4.11 -9.31 -12.81
CA ASN A 355 -4.27 -8.17 -13.72
C ASN A 355 -3.06 -7.21 -13.74
N ALA A 356 -1.99 -7.52 -13.01
CA ALA A 356 -0.82 -6.66 -12.89
C ALA A 356 0.44 -7.48 -12.58
N SER A 357 1.22 -7.78 -13.61
CA SER A 357 2.48 -8.53 -13.49
C SER A 357 3.61 -7.83 -14.24
N SER A 358 4.84 -8.27 -14.00
CA SER A 358 6.00 -7.75 -14.72
C SER A 358 7.14 -8.75 -14.79
N PHE A 359 8.01 -8.58 -15.79
CA PHE A 359 9.23 -9.33 -16.00
C PHE A 359 10.29 -8.43 -16.64
N LEU A 360 11.53 -8.93 -16.73
CA LEU A 360 12.63 -8.25 -17.39
C LEU A 360 12.94 -8.93 -18.73
N LEU A 361 13.27 -8.14 -19.74
CA LEU A 361 13.79 -8.61 -21.03
C LEU A 361 14.97 -7.77 -21.46
N SER A 362 15.86 -8.32 -22.26
CA SER A 362 16.83 -7.51 -22.99
C SER A 362 16.13 -6.64 -24.05
N VAL A 363 16.75 -5.52 -24.41
CA VAL A 363 16.29 -4.67 -25.52
C VAL A 363 16.15 -5.50 -26.80
N ALA A 364 17.15 -6.33 -27.12
CA ALA A 364 17.14 -7.17 -28.31
C ALA A 364 16.00 -8.20 -28.32
N GLU A 365 15.65 -8.78 -27.17
CA GLU A 365 14.48 -9.65 -27.03
C GLU A 365 13.18 -8.89 -27.28
N PHE A 366 13.02 -7.72 -26.66
CA PHE A 366 11.79 -6.95 -26.80
C PHE A 366 11.58 -6.43 -28.23
N GLU A 367 12.63 -6.03 -28.94
CA GLU A 367 12.52 -5.58 -30.33
C GLU A 367 11.95 -6.66 -31.26
N ARG A 368 12.24 -7.95 -30.98
CA ARG A 368 11.67 -9.08 -31.72
C ARG A 368 10.15 -9.22 -31.55
N TRP A 369 9.56 -8.59 -30.54
CA TRP A 369 8.11 -8.64 -30.32
C TRP A 369 7.36 -7.58 -31.13
N LYS A 370 8.02 -6.55 -31.66
CA LYS A 370 7.34 -5.50 -32.42
C LYS A 370 6.80 -6.05 -33.74
N VAL A 371 5.51 -5.82 -33.99
CA VAL A 371 4.91 -6.22 -35.26
C VAL A 371 5.50 -5.37 -36.39
N GLY A 372 6.00 -6.02 -37.44
CA GLY A 372 6.65 -5.36 -38.57
C GLY A 372 8.16 -5.09 -38.39
N ALA A 373 8.79 -5.61 -37.34
CA ALA A 373 10.25 -5.63 -37.25
C ALA A 373 10.84 -6.56 -38.32
N GLU A 374 11.70 -6.04 -39.20
CA GLU A 374 12.49 -6.91 -40.08
C GLU A 374 13.45 -7.76 -39.23
N PRO A 375 13.65 -9.04 -39.56
CA PRO A 375 14.60 -9.88 -38.82
C PRO A 375 15.99 -9.23 -38.87
N SER A 376 16.53 -8.90 -37.69
CA SER A 376 17.90 -8.39 -37.58
C SER A 376 18.84 -9.49 -38.09
N ASN A 377 19.46 -9.26 -39.24
CA ASN A 377 20.57 -10.08 -39.74
C ASN A 377 21.76 -9.93 -38.79
N ALA A 378 21.76 -10.71 -37.73
CA ALA A 378 22.86 -10.80 -36.76
C ALA A 378 23.19 -12.28 -36.48
N GLU A 379 23.27 -13.09 -37.52
CA GLU A 379 23.95 -14.39 -37.50
C GLU A 379 24.69 -14.61 -38.83
N THR A 380 25.76 -13.85 -39.05
CA THR A 380 26.92 -14.27 -39.85
C THR A 380 28.08 -13.30 -39.57
N ALA A 381 28.90 -13.63 -38.57
CA ALA A 381 30.31 -13.24 -38.49
C ALA A 381 31.04 -14.25 -37.61
#